data_AF-A0A9E5WPY1-F1
#
_entry.id   AF-A0A9E5WPY1-F1
#
_cell.length_a   1.000
_cell.length_b   1.000
_cell.length_c   1.000
_cell.angle_alpha   90.00
_cell.angle_beta   90.00
_cell.angle_gamma   90.00
#
_symmetry.space_group_name_H-M   'P 1'
#
loop_
_entity.id
_entity.type
_entity.pdbx_description
1 polymer ?
#
loop_
_entity_poly.entity_id
_entity_poly.type
_entity_poly.pdbx_seq_one_letter_code
_entity_poly.pdbx_strand_id
1 'polypeptide(L)'
;MTVGSILPGRLPLSLVAQRHMSLIEQNSQALARLQQQVASGRQYVRPSEAPSSAIQAMLLQKTLERKAQMTENIQTSRSFLAATESALGSVGDALNSAKSLALAGIGDTLTSTEKEGLAVEAASLLQSVINTANTKFRGRYLFGGSHAETAPFELAGNGIVRYAGDTIAIESFADLDLLVASNVDGATAFGAMTEPIGADLNPALTLETRIADLYGGTGVDLGVIQITLESGGSQQTASVDLSGAETIGDIKTRLEAAFASGPLTLAVDIDPATRNGLRLTPSAGTITVSDLPGSTVADDLAIASGPSAQIVGGDLDPRLTLQTELADLRAGSGIDQTGGLQIVNGDRTVTVDVSSAQTIEDLLNAMRTADPDLSVGINAAGNGLSVSSR
;
A
#
# COMPACT_ATOMS: atom_id res chain seq x y z
N MET A 1 98.65 45.34 56.31
CA MET A 1 97.84 44.19 55.85
C MET A 1 97.75 44.27 54.33
N THR A 2 98.52 43.44 53.65
CA THR A 2 98.52 43.31 52.18
C THR A 2 97.36 42.42 51.76
N VAL A 3 96.43 42.96 50.98
CA VAL A 3 95.33 42.22 50.36
C VAL A 3 95.94 41.30 49.31
N GLY A 4 95.87 39.99 49.53
CA GLY A 4 96.37 38.97 48.60
C GLY A 4 95.52 38.92 47.34
N SER A 5 96.17 38.99 46.18
CA SER A 5 95.55 38.84 44.86
C SER A 5 94.88 37.47 44.73
N ILE A 6 93.58 37.46 44.42
CA ILE A 6 92.85 36.24 44.07
C ILE A 6 93.37 35.75 42.71
N LEU A 7 93.99 34.57 42.69
CA LEU A 7 94.41 33.87 41.46
C LEU A 7 93.19 33.62 40.56
N PRO A 8 93.24 33.93 39.25
CA PRO A 8 92.20 33.50 38.32
C PRO A 8 92.21 31.97 38.26
N GLY A 9 91.13 31.34 38.71
CA GLY A 9 90.98 29.89 38.67
C GLY A 9 91.17 29.39 37.25
N ARG A 10 92.19 28.55 37.04
CA ARG A 10 92.37 27.80 35.80
C ARG A 10 91.16 26.89 35.63
N LEU A 11 90.27 27.23 34.69
CA LEU A 11 89.29 26.28 34.20
C LEU A 11 90.08 25.09 33.61
N PRO A 12 89.92 23.86 34.13
CA PRO A 12 90.67 22.74 33.62
C PRO A 12 90.30 22.53 32.14
N LEU A 13 91.30 22.32 31.28
CA LEU A 13 91.14 22.12 29.83
C LEU A 13 90.11 21.02 29.51
N SER A 14 89.99 20.03 30.39
CA SER A 14 88.98 18.97 30.32
C SER A 14 87.54 19.48 30.45
N LEU A 15 87.28 20.49 31.29
CA LEU A 15 85.95 21.09 31.47
C LEU A 15 85.57 21.96 30.27
N VAL A 16 86.55 22.67 29.69
CA VAL A 16 86.36 23.45 28.45
C VAL A 16 86.09 22.51 27.27
N ALA A 17 86.87 21.43 27.13
CA ALA A 17 86.67 20.40 26.11
C ALA A 17 85.31 19.68 26.26
N GLN A 18 84.91 19.31 27.48
CA GLN A 18 83.58 18.73 27.76
C GLN A 18 82.44 19.68 27.40
N ARG A 19 82.59 20.98 27.70
CA ARG A 19 81.59 21.99 27.32
C ARG A 19 81.50 22.15 25.80
N HIS A 20 82.62 22.18 25.10
CA HIS A 20 82.62 22.24 23.63
C HIS A 20 82.02 20.99 22.99
N MET A 21 82.35 19.80 23.52
CA MET A 21 81.76 18.55 23.06
C MET A 21 80.24 18.54 23.26
N SER A 22 79.77 18.96 24.43
CA SER A 22 78.35 19.10 24.72
C SER A 22 77.65 20.11 23.79
N LEU A 23 78.30 21.23 23.44
CA LEU A 23 77.77 22.20 22.48
C LEU A 23 77.71 21.63 21.06
N ILE A 24 78.71 20.88 20.62
CA ILE A 24 78.72 20.21 19.31
C ILE A 24 77.61 19.15 19.26
N GLU A 25 77.44 18.36 20.32
CA GLU A 25 76.37 17.38 20.43
C GLU A 25 74.98 18.04 20.37
N GLN A 26 74.78 19.15 21.10
CA GLN A 26 73.54 19.92 21.04
C GLN A 26 73.26 20.49 19.64
N ASN A 27 74.30 21.00 18.96
CA ASN A 27 74.14 21.58 17.63
C ASN A 27 73.87 20.51 16.55
N SER A 28 74.54 19.36 16.63
CA SER A 28 74.24 18.21 15.76
C SER A 28 72.81 17.70 15.96
N GLN A 29 72.32 17.65 17.20
CA GLN A 29 70.92 17.29 17.48
C GLN A 29 69.94 18.33 16.93
N ALA A 30 70.23 19.62 17.07
CA ALA A 30 69.40 20.69 16.52
C ALA A 30 69.35 20.64 14.98
N LEU A 31 70.49 20.43 14.32
CA LEU A 31 70.57 20.28 12.88
C LEU A 31 69.79 19.06 12.38
N ALA A 32 69.92 17.91 13.06
CA ALA A 32 69.16 16.71 12.73
C ALA A 32 67.64 16.93 12.85
N ARG A 33 67.18 17.67 13.88
CA ARG A 33 65.77 18.05 14.03
C ARG A 33 65.30 18.96 12.90
N LEU A 34 66.07 19.99 12.57
CA LEU A 34 65.76 20.89 11.45
C LEU A 34 65.68 20.14 10.12
N GLN A 35 66.61 19.22 9.86
CA GLN A 35 66.58 18.35 8.68
C GLN A 35 65.30 17.49 8.66
N GLN A 36 64.87 16.95 9.80
CA GLN A 36 63.61 16.21 9.91
C GLN A 36 62.38 17.09 9.70
N GLN A 37 62.36 18.32 10.22
CA GLN A 37 61.27 19.28 10.00
C GLN A 37 61.18 19.69 8.53
N VAL A 38 62.32 19.96 7.89
CA VAL A 38 62.38 20.29 6.44
C VAL A 38 61.93 19.10 5.60
N ALA A 39 62.37 17.88 5.92
CA ALA A 39 61.97 16.68 5.18
C ALA A 39 60.48 16.32 5.36
N SER A 40 59.93 16.53 6.55
CA SER A 40 58.51 16.23 6.85
C SER A 40 57.55 17.38 6.55
N GLY A 41 58.05 18.60 6.37
CA GLY A 41 57.24 19.82 6.28
C GLY A 41 56.48 20.18 7.56
N ARG A 42 56.73 19.47 8.67
CA ARG A 42 56.01 19.66 9.95
C ARG A 42 56.87 20.41 10.95
N GLN A 43 56.29 21.42 11.59
CA GLN A 43 56.95 22.19 12.64
C GLN A 43 57.25 21.35 13.89
N TYR A 44 56.42 20.35 14.20
CA TYR A 44 56.60 19.41 15.32
C TYR A 44 56.48 17.98 14.80
N VAL A 45 57.46 17.14 15.12
CA VAL A 45 57.51 15.74 14.66
C VAL A 45 57.02 14.81 15.76
N ARG A 46 57.23 15.16 17.03
CA ARG A 46 56.82 14.35 18.18
C ARG A 46 55.79 15.09 19.03
N PRO A 47 54.73 14.41 19.52
CA PRO A 47 53.76 15.01 20.43
C PRO A 47 54.39 15.60 21.71
N SER A 48 55.54 15.06 22.14
CA SER A 48 56.31 15.54 23.28
C SER A 48 56.95 16.92 23.08
N GLU A 49 57.13 17.39 21.83
CA GLU A 49 57.78 18.67 21.51
C GLU A 49 56.85 19.87 21.74
N ALA A 50 55.54 19.68 21.58
CA ALA A 50 54.52 20.67 21.87
C ALA A 50 53.19 19.97 22.22
N PRO A 51 53.00 19.54 23.49
CA PRO A 51 51.83 18.74 23.88
C PRO A 51 50.48 19.41 23.59
N SER A 52 50.37 20.73 23.79
CA SER A 52 49.15 21.49 23.51
C SER A 52 48.82 21.55 22.02
N SER A 53 49.80 21.85 21.17
CA SER A 53 49.66 21.87 19.70
C SER A 53 49.39 20.46 19.15
N ALA A 54 49.99 19.44 19.73
CA ALA A 54 49.76 18.04 19.35
C ALA A 54 48.31 17.60 19.63
N ILE A 55 47.73 17.98 20.77
CA ILE A 55 46.33 17.71 21.09
C ILE A 55 45.41 18.36 20.06
N GLN A 56 45.63 19.64 19.74
CA GLN A 56 44.83 20.35 18.74
C GLN A 56 44.96 19.72 17.34
N ALA A 57 46.17 19.35 16.93
CA ALA A 57 46.40 18.66 15.67
C ALA A 57 45.70 17.30 15.61
N MET A 58 45.74 16.51 16.70
CA MET A 58 45.03 15.23 16.78
C MET A 58 43.50 15.40 16.70
N LEU A 59 42.94 16.38 17.39
CA LEU A 59 41.51 16.69 17.31
C LEU A 59 41.11 17.10 15.89
N LEU A 60 41.90 17.98 15.26
CA LEU A 60 41.67 18.40 13.88
C LEU A 60 41.77 17.22 12.91
N GLN A 61 42.77 16.35 13.07
CA GLN A 61 42.94 15.17 12.24
C GLN A 61 41.76 14.21 12.38
N LYS A 62 41.28 13.97 13.61
CA LYS A 62 40.06 13.19 13.87
C LYS A 62 38.83 13.81 13.19
N THR A 63 38.71 15.14 13.23
CA THR A 63 37.62 15.85 12.52
C THR A 63 37.74 15.69 11.01
N LEU A 64 38.95 15.78 10.44
CA LEU A 64 39.18 15.59 9.01
C LEU A 64 38.86 14.16 8.57
N GLU A 65 39.28 13.14 9.32
CA GLU A 65 38.96 11.73 9.05
C GLU A 65 37.44 11.50 9.11
N ARG A 66 36.75 12.06 10.10
CA ARG A 66 35.28 11.98 10.20
C ARG A 66 34.60 12.65 9.01
N LYS A 67 35.08 13.82 8.56
CA LYS A 67 34.57 14.51 7.36
C LYS A 67 34.84 13.73 6.07
N ALA A 68 35.99 13.05 5.97
CA ALA A 68 36.29 12.19 4.83
C ALA A 68 35.29 11.03 4.74
N GLN A 69 35.01 10.36 5.87
CA GLN A 69 34.00 9.30 5.91
C GLN A 69 32.60 9.80 5.56
N MET A 70 32.20 10.98 6.04
CA MET A 70 30.93 11.60 5.67
C MET A 70 30.84 11.88 4.17
N THR A 71 31.93 12.35 3.56
CA THR A 71 31.98 12.60 2.11
C THR A 71 31.76 11.29 1.33
N GLU A 72 32.37 10.19 1.76
CA GLU A 72 32.17 8.87 1.17
C GLU A 72 30.73 8.36 1.36
N ASN A 73 30.16 8.55 2.56
CA ASN A 73 28.76 8.20 2.86
C ASN A 73 27.80 8.97 1.94
N ILE A 74 27.98 10.30 1.81
CA ILE A 74 27.17 11.15 0.93
C ILE A 74 27.28 10.68 -0.52
N GLN A 75 28.47 10.37 -1.01
CA GLN A 75 28.66 9.85 -2.37
C GLN A 75 27.94 8.52 -2.58
N THR A 76 27.97 7.64 -1.57
CA THR A 76 27.24 6.37 -1.59
C THR A 76 25.73 6.59 -1.58
N SER A 77 25.20 7.44 -0.70
CA SER A 77 23.77 7.78 -0.65
C SER A 77 23.31 8.43 -1.96
N ARG A 78 24.08 9.34 -2.55
CA ARG A 78 23.78 9.93 -3.87
C ARG A 78 23.69 8.88 -4.97
N SER A 79 24.63 7.93 -4.97
CA SER A 79 24.62 6.85 -5.97
C SER A 79 23.42 5.91 -5.78
N PHE A 80 23.03 5.65 -4.54
CA PHE A 80 21.84 4.87 -4.21
C PHE A 80 20.56 5.59 -4.67
N LEU A 81 20.39 6.86 -4.30
CA LEU A 81 19.24 7.67 -4.69
C LEU A 81 19.12 7.84 -6.21
N ALA A 82 20.25 8.00 -6.92
CA ALA A 82 20.25 8.05 -8.39
C ALA A 82 19.77 6.73 -9.02
N ALA A 83 20.13 5.58 -8.43
CA ALA A 83 19.61 4.29 -8.87
C ALA A 83 18.11 4.16 -8.57
N THR A 84 17.65 4.63 -7.41
CA THR A 84 16.22 4.69 -7.06
C THR A 84 15.44 5.58 -8.04
N GLU A 85 15.95 6.77 -8.37
CA GLU A 85 15.33 7.70 -9.32
C GLU A 85 15.24 7.08 -10.72
N SER A 86 16.30 6.44 -11.19
CA SER A 86 16.29 5.73 -12.49
C SER A 86 15.26 4.59 -12.53
N ALA A 87 15.13 3.85 -11.42
CA ALA A 87 14.13 2.80 -11.30
C ALA A 87 12.70 3.36 -11.30
N LEU A 88 12.45 4.45 -10.57
CA LEU A 88 11.15 5.12 -10.55
C LEU A 88 10.77 5.72 -11.91
N GLY A 89 11.73 6.29 -12.64
CA GLY A 89 11.50 6.76 -14.01
C GLY A 89 11.03 5.62 -14.92
N SER A 90 11.70 4.47 -14.86
CA SER A 90 11.33 3.27 -15.64
C SER A 90 9.94 2.75 -15.29
N VAL A 91 9.56 2.79 -14.00
CA VAL A 91 8.19 2.44 -13.58
C VAL A 91 7.18 3.47 -14.06
N GLY A 92 7.49 4.76 -14.00
CA GLY A 92 6.63 5.82 -14.55
C GLY A 92 6.32 5.63 -16.03
N ASP A 93 7.33 5.28 -16.83
CA ASP A 93 7.17 4.99 -18.27
C ASP A 93 6.28 3.76 -18.51
N ALA A 94 6.45 2.70 -17.70
CA ALA A 94 5.62 1.50 -17.76
C ALA A 94 4.16 1.80 -17.37
N LEU A 95 3.92 2.63 -16.34
CA LEU A 95 2.58 3.05 -15.92
C LEU A 95 1.89 3.92 -16.98
N ASN A 96 2.63 4.81 -17.63
CA ASN A 96 2.11 5.61 -18.75
C ASN A 96 1.71 4.71 -19.94
N SER A 97 2.50 3.68 -20.21
CA SER A 97 2.19 2.67 -21.23
C SER A 97 0.94 1.87 -20.86
N ALA A 98 0.85 1.41 -19.62
CA ALA A 98 -0.32 0.69 -19.10
C ALA A 98 -1.60 1.54 -19.15
N LYS A 99 -1.52 2.82 -18.79
CA LYS A 99 -2.64 3.77 -18.92
C LYS A 99 -3.07 3.94 -20.37
N SER A 100 -2.13 4.06 -21.30
CA SER A 100 -2.43 4.18 -22.73
C SER A 100 -3.14 2.93 -23.25
N LEU A 101 -2.71 1.75 -22.79
CA LEU A 101 -3.32 0.48 -23.10
C LEU A 101 -4.74 0.34 -22.52
N ALA A 102 -4.94 0.77 -21.26
CA ALA A 102 -6.25 0.78 -20.62
C ALA A 102 -7.24 1.71 -21.34
N LEU A 103 -6.80 2.91 -21.74
CA LEU A 103 -7.61 3.84 -22.54
C LEU A 103 -7.97 3.26 -23.91
N ALA A 104 -7.05 2.53 -24.55
CA ALA A 104 -7.35 1.81 -25.78
C ALA A 104 -8.42 0.72 -25.56
N GLY A 105 -8.35 0.02 -24.42
CA GLY A 105 -9.28 -1.05 -24.03
C GLY A 105 -10.72 -0.62 -23.74
N ILE A 106 -10.95 0.66 -23.41
CA ILE A 106 -12.29 1.23 -23.14
C ILE A 106 -13.09 1.44 -24.44
N GLY A 107 -12.44 1.46 -25.60
CA GLY A 107 -13.11 1.62 -26.89
C GLY A 107 -14.12 0.50 -27.18
N ASP A 108 -15.37 0.88 -27.47
CA ASP A 108 -16.51 -0.04 -27.68
C ASP A 108 -16.41 -0.92 -28.94
N THR A 109 -15.36 -0.73 -29.75
CA THR A 109 -15.15 -1.42 -31.03
C THR A 109 -14.24 -2.64 -30.94
N LEU A 110 -13.73 -2.99 -29.75
CA LEU A 110 -12.77 -4.08 -29.57
C LEU A 110 -13.46 -5.44 -29.42
N THR A 111 -12.97 -6.42 -30.17
CA THR A 111 -13.37 -7.83 -30.05
C THR A 111 -12.83 -8.47 -28.77
N SER A 112 -13.42 -9.59 -28.32
CA SER A 112 -12.95 -10.32 -27.14
C SER A 112 -11.50 -10.79 -27.26
N THR A 113 -11.07 -11.22 -28.45
CA THR A 113 -9.69 -11.64 -28.72
C THR A 113 -8.71 -10.47 -28.64
N GLU A 114 -9.09 -9.27 -29.07
CA GLU A 114 -8.25 -8.07 -28.95
C GLU A 114 -8.13 -7.63 -27.48
N LYS A 115 -9.21 -7.70 -26.71
CA LYS A 115 -9.18 -7.42 -25.26
C LYS A 115 -8.27 -8.40 -24.51
N GLU A 116 -8.27 -9.68 -24.90
CA GLU A 116 -7.37 -10.68 -24.33
C GLU A 116 -5.89 -10.40 -24.68
N GLY A 117 -5.60 -9.96 -25.91
CA GLY A 117 -4.27 -9.52 -26.31
C GLY A 117 -3.76 -8.32 -25.50
N LEU A 118 -4.62 -7.32 -25.25
CA LEU A 118 -4.31 -6.20 -24.37
C LEU A 118 -4.07 -6.68 -22.92
N ALA A 119 -4.86 -7.61 -22.40
CA ALA A 119 -4.64 -8.16 -21.06
C ALA A 119 -3.25 -8.82 -20.90
N VAL A 120 -2.78 -9.53 -21.93
CA VAL A 120 -1.43 -10.13 -21.95
C VAL A 120 -0.34 -9.05 -21.95
N GLU A 121 -0.52 -7.98 -22.71
CA GLU A 121 0.44 -6.86 -22.76
C GLU A 121 0.47 -6.09 -21.43
N ALA A 122 -0.69 -5.86 -20.81
CA ALA A 122 -0.79 -5.30 -19.46
C ALA A 122 -0.08 -6.17 -18.42
N ALA A 123 -0.23 -7.50 -18.48
CA ALA A 123 0.45 -8.43 -17.60
C ALA A 123 1.98 -8.39 -17.79
N SER A 124 2.46 -8.22 -19.03
CA SER A 124 3.89 -8.06 -19.32
C SER A 124 4.45 -6.76 -18.72
N LEU A 125 3.72 -5.65 -18.84
CA LEU A 125 4.07 -4.36 -18.23
C LEU A 125 4.12 -4.47 -16.70
N LEU A 126 3.14 -5.14 -16.09
CA LEU A 126 3.13 -5.40 -14.65
C LEU A 126 4.38 -6.18 -14.20
N GLN A 127 4.75 -7.24 -14.94
CA GLN A 127 5.96 -8.01 -14.65
C GLN A 127 7.22 -7.14 -14.76
N SER A 128 7.30 -6.24 -15.74
CA SER A 128 8.41 -5.30 -15.89
C SER A 128 8.51 -4.32 -14.71
N VAL A 129 7.38 -3.80 -14.24
CA VAL A 129 7.33 -2.94 -13.05
C VAL A 129 7.83 -3.68 -11.82
N ILE A 130 7.37 -4.91 -11.59
CA ILE A 130 7.80 -5.74 -10.44
C ILE A 130 9.30 -6.03 -10.50
N ASN A 131 9.83 -6.36 -11.68
CA ASN A 131 11.26 -6.59 -11.86
C ASN A 131 12.07 -5.33 -11.53
N THR A 132 11.58 -4.17 -11.95
CA THR A 132 12.21 -2.88 -11.66
C THR A 132 12.14 -2.54 -10.17
N ALA A 133 10.99 -2.79 -9.54
CA ALA A 133 10.77 -2.61 -8.10
C ALA A 133 11.61 -3.57 -7.23
N ASN A 134 12.06 -4.70 -7.79
CA ASN A 134 13.00 -5.63 -7.16
C ASN A 134 14.47 -5.40 -7.57
N THR A 135 14.82 -4.23 -8.11
CA THR A 135 16.20 -3.91 -8.48
C THR A 135 17.11 -3.82 -7.25
N LYS A 136 18.33 -4.34 -7.38
CA LYS A 136 19.38 -4.29 -6.35
C LYS A 136 20.45 -3.25 -6.67
N PHE A 137 20.92 -2.55 -5.65
CA PHE A 137 22.11 -1.72 -5.71
C PHE A 137 23.09 -2.13 -4.61
N ARG A 138 24.31 -2.50 -4.99
CA ARG A 138 25.36 -2.99 -4.06
C ARG A 138 24.88 -4.10 -3.12
N GLY A 139 24.10 -5.05 -3.65
CA GLY A 139 23.58 -6.20 -2.91
C GLY A 139 22.31 -5.94 -2.09
N ARG A 140 21.80 -4.71 -2.09
CA ARG A 140 20.62 -4.29 -1.32
C ARG A 140 19.46 -3.94 -2.24
N TYR A 141 18.25 -4.36 -1.91
CA TYR A 141 17.06 -3.94 -2.67
C TYR A 141 16.79 -2.44 -2.48
N LEU A 142 16.45 -1.75 -3.57
CA LEU A 142 16.25 -0.29 -3.55
C LEU A 142 15.02 0.13 -2.73
N PHE A 143 13.97 -0.68 -2.75
CA PHE A 143 12.64 -0.35 -2.23
C PHE A 143 12.21 -1.22 -1.04
N GLY A 144 13.13 -1.96 -0.42
CA GLY A 144 12.81 -2.86 0.72
C GLY A 144 12.80 -2.21 2.10
N GLY A 145 12.98 -0.88 2.18
CA GLY A 145 13.11 -0.20 3.46
C GLY A 145 14.37 -0.64 4.21
N SER A 146 14.24 -1.01 5.49
CA SER A 146 15.33 -1.58 6.30
C SER A 146 15.61 -3.06 5.95
N HIS A 147 14.61 -3.78 5.44
CA HIS A 147 14.74 -5.14 4.90
C HIS A 147 15.41 -5.15 3.52
N ALA A 148 16.73 -4.96 3.51
CA ALA A 148 17.52 -4.82 2.28
C ALA A 148 17.91 -6.15 1.61
N GLU A 149 17.73 -7.29 2.27
CA GLU A 149 18.20 -8.60 1.79
C GLU A 149 17.08 -9.49 1.20
N THR A 150 15.82 -9.19 1.53
CA THR A 150 14.63 -9.90 1.04
C THR A 150 14.00 -9.14 -0.12
N ALA A 151 13.45 -9.86 -1.10
CA ALA A 151 12.80 -9.22 -2.24
C ALA A 151 11.56 -8.45 -1.75
N PRO A 152 11.45 -7.14 -2.02
CA PRO A 152 10.35 -6.33 -1.52
C PRO A 152 9.01 -6.63 -2.19
N PHE A 153 8.99 -7.03 -3.46
CA PHE A 153 7.76 -7.32 -4.20
C PHE A 153 7.71 -8.77 -4.63
N GLU A 154 6.63 -9.46 -4.29
CA GLU A 154 6.37 -10.83 -4.71
C GLU A 154 5.02 -10.91 -5.44
N LEU A 155 4.99 -11.62 -6.56
CA LEU A 155 3.74 -11.90 -7.26
C LEU A 155 3.03 -13.07 -6.54
N ALA A 156 2.01 -12.77 -5.76
CA ALA A 156 1.05 -13.75 -5.31
C ALA A 156 0.16 -14.17 -6.50
N GLY A 157 -0.36 -15.40 -6.48
CA GLY A 157 -1.23 -15.90 -7.55
C GLY A 157 -2.38 -14.95 -7.89
N ASN A 158 -2.89 -15.01 -9.13
CA ASN A 158 -3.98 -14.18 -9.67
C ASN A 158 -3.64 -12.70 -9.90
N GLY A 159 -2.37 -12.35 -10.10
CA GLY A 159 -1.95 -10.98 -10.45
C GLY A 159 -1.85 -10.02 -9.26
N ILE A 160 -1.91 -10.55 -8.03
CA ILE A 160 -1.78 -9.78 -6.79
C ILE A 160 -0.29 -9.60 -6.48
N VAL A 161 0.15 -8.37 -6.23
CA VAL A 161 1.53 -8.08 -5.80
C VAL A 161 1.55 -7.85 -4.30
N ARG A 162 2.32 -8.67 -3.57
CA ARG A 162 2.56 -8.52 -2.14
C ARG A 162 3.84 -7.71 -1.92
N TYR A 163 3.74 -6.66 -1.10
CA TYR A 163 4.91 -5.97 -0.57
C TYR A 163 5.34 -6.60 0.75
N ALA A 164 6.61 -6.99 0.87
CA ALA A 164 7.22 -7.62 2.04
C ALA A 164 8.38 -6.79 2.62
N GLY A 165 8.42 -5.49 2.31
CA GLY A 165 9.35 -4.53 2.92
C GLY A 165 8.71 -3.77 4.09
N ASP A 166 9.50 -2.89 4.71
CA ASP A 166 9.02 -1.99 5.77
C ASP A 166 8.98 -0.52 5.29
N THR A 167 8.48 0.37 6.15
CA THR A 167 8.42 1.83 5.97
C THR A 167 9.57 2.56 6.66
N ILE A 168 10.60 1.82 7.12
CA ILE A 168 11.69 2.40 7.91
C ILE A 168 12.73 3.02 6.99
N ALA A 169 12.89 4.34 7.14
CA ALA A 169 13.95 5.08 6.47
C ALA A 169 15.32 4.76 7.08
N ILE A 170 16.31 4.56 6.21
CA ILE A 170 17.71 4.38 6.57
C ILE A 170 18.39 5.72 6.56
N GLU A 171 18.80 6.18 7.73
CA GLU A 171 19.47 7.46 7.90
C GLU A 171 20.99 7.32 7.77
N SER A 172 21.60 8.30 7.10
CA SER A 172 23.05 8.42 6.98
C SER A 172 23.51 9.81 7.43
N PHE A 173 24.66 9.90 8.10
CA PHE A 173 25.23 11.17 8.51
C PHE A 173 25.72 11.98 7.30
N ALA A 174 25.11 13.14 7.08
CA ALA A 174 25.52 14.14 6.09
C ALA A 174 26.42 15.24 6.69
N ASP A 175 26.39 15.43 8.00
CA ASP A 175 27.33 16.27 8.75
C ASP A 175 27.47 15.77 10.19
N LEU A 176 28.33 16.41 11.00
CA LEU A 176 28.65 16.08 12.39
C LEU A 176 27.42 15.82 13.27
N ASP A 177 26.31 16.53 13.01
CA ASP A 177 25.03 16.43 13.73
C ASP A 177 23.81 16.38 12.78
N LEU A 178 23.99 16.01 11.51
CA LEU A 178 22.88 15.94 10.53
C LEU A 178 22.72 14.53 9.99
N LEU A 179 21.59 13.90 10.31
CA LEU A 179 21.13 12.65 9.72
C LEU A 179 20.15 12.97 8.58
N VAL A 180 20.31 12.28 7.46
CA VAL A 180 19.44 12.41 6.28
C VAL A 180 19.00 11.03 5.84
N ALA A 181 17.71 10.88 5.55
CA ALA A 181 17.18 9.66 4.94
C ALA A 181 17.85 9.41 3.58
N SER A 182 18.37 8.21 3.40
CA SER A 182 19.17 7.82 2.23
C SER A 182 18.48 6.81 1.31
N ASN A 183 17.26 6.40 1.65
CA ASN A 183 16.43 5.50 0.85
C ASN A 183 14.99 6.04 0.72
N VAL A 184 14.25 5.45 -0.21
CA VAL A 184 12.81 5.60 -0.36
C VAL A 184 12.21 4.20 -0.26
N ASP A 185 11.24 3.99 0.62
CA ASP A 185 10.58 2.71 0.79
C ASP A 185 9.56 2.43 -0.34
N GLY A 186 9.30 1.16 -0.62
CA GLY A 186 8.38 0.76 -1.68
C GLY A 186 6.93 1.12 -1.40
N ALA A 187 6.52 1.24 -0.14
CA ALA A 187 5.16 1.62 0.22
C ALA A 187 4.87 3.08 -0.16
N THR A 188 5.79 4.00 0.17
CA THR A 188 5.70 5.42 -0.23
C THR A 188 5.93 5.61 -1.73
N ALA A 189 6.89 4.88 -2.31
CA ALA A 189 7.28 5.06 -3.71
C ALA A 189 6.23 4.59 -4.71
N PHE A 190 5.56 3.46 -4.42
CA PHE A 190 4.60 2.84 -5.34
C PHE A 190 3.15 2.92 -4.83
N GLY A 191 2.92 3.53 -3.66
CA GLY A 191 1.61 3.44 -3.00
C GLY A 191 1.25 1.98 -2.71
N ALA A 192 2.25 1.13 -2.42
CA ALA A 192 2.11 -0.32 -2.36
C ALA A 192 1.21 -0.84 -1.23
N MET A 193 0.58 0.06 -0.47
CA MET A 193 -0.64 -0.26 0.26
C MET A 193 -1.80 -0.33 -0.73
N THR A 194 -1.74 -1.32 -1.62
CA THR A 194 -2.96 -1.84 -2.21
C THR A 194 -3.75 -2.36 -1.02
N GLU A 195 -4.85 -1.68 -0.68
CA GLU A 195 -5.90 -2.33 0.09
C GLU A 195 -6.15 -3.66 -0.63
N PRO A 196 -5.93 -4.83 -0.01
CA PRO A 196 -6.30 -6.06 -0.68
C PRO A 196 -7.78 -5.90 -0.99
N ILE A 197 -8.09 -5.84 -2.29
CA ILE A 197 -9.47 -5.83 -2.74
C ILE A 197 -9.96 -7.21 -2.33
N GLY A 198 -10.61 -7.29 -1.17
CA GLY A 198 -11.35 -8.48 -0.79
C GLY A 198 -12.24 -8.83 -1.97
N ALA A 199 -12.25 -10.11 -2.33
CA ALA A 199 -13.23 -10.61 -3.29
C ALA A 199 -14.62 -10.15 -2.84
N ASP A 200 -15.46 -9.80 -3.81
CA ASP A 200 -16.84 -9.48 -3.54
C ASP A 200 -17.46 -10.56 -2.64
N LEU A 201 -17.89 -10.12 -1.45
CA LEU A 201 -18.50 -10.98 -0.44
C LEU A 201 -19.96 -11.26 -0.76
N ASN A 202 -20.53 -10.63 -1.80
CA ASN A 202 -21.87 -10.80 -2.35
C ASN A 202 -22.90 -10.96 -1.22
N PRO A 203 -23.19 -9.87 -0.48
CA PRO A 203 -24.18 -9.92 0.57
C PRO A 203 -25.57 -10.17 -0.03
N ALA A 204 -26.38 -10.96 0.67
CA ALA A 204 -27.73 -11.28 0.23
C ALA A 204 -28.61 -10.04 0.19
N LEU A 205 -29.51 -10.00 -0.78
CA LEU A 205 -30.59 -9.02 -0.85
C LEU A 205 -31.61 -9.29 0.27
N THR A 206 -31.97 -8.25 1.02
CA THR A 206 -33.02 -8.30 2.05
C THR A 206 -34.10 -7.26 1.76
N LEU A 207 -35.29 -7.41 2.36
CA LEU A 207 -36.36 -6.41 2.20
C LEU A 207 -35.99 -5.05 2.82
N GLU A 208 -35.06 -5.03 3.77
CA GLU A 208 -34.55 -3.82 4.42
C GLU A 208 -33.40 -3.17 3.63
N THR A 209 -32.89 -3.84 2.58
CA THR A 209 -31.83 -3.30 1.73
C THR A 209 -32.33 -2.01 1.07
N ARG A 210 -31.57 -0.93 1.24
CA ARG A 210 -31.92 0.37 0.66
C ARG A 210 -31.58 0.41 -0.82
N ILE A 211 -32.40 1.11 -1.59
CA ILE A 211 -32.19 1.25 -3.03
C ILE A 211 -30.90 2.01 -3.36
N ALA A 212 -30.52 2.96 -2.51
CA ALA A 212 -29.24 3.68 -2.62
C ALA A 212 -28.01 2.78 -2.37
N ASP A 213 -28.18 1.63 -1.72
CA ASP A 213 -27.10 0.70 -1.43
C ASP A 213 -26.94 -0.37 -2.52
N LEU A 214 -27.78 -0.40 -3.56
CA LEU A 214 -27.65 -1.35 -4.67
C LEU A 214 -26.43 -1.01 -5.56
N TYR A 215 -25.92 -2.01 -6.28
CA TYR A 215 -24.76 -1.91 -7.17
C TYR A 215 -23.52 -1.30 -6.48
N GLY A 216 -23.17 -1.82 -5.30
CA GLY A 216 -22.04 -1.30 -4.51
C GLY A 216 -22.24 0.12 -3.97
N GLY A 217 -23.48 0.63 -3.98
CA GLY A 217 -23.83 1.96 -3.46
C GLY A 217 -23.94 3.07 -4.50
N THR A 218 -23.96 2.74 -5.79
CA THR A 218 -24.39 3.71 -6.82
C THR A 218 -25.89 3.93 -6.77
N GLY A 219 -26.63 2.93 -6.28
CA GLY A 219 -28.08 2.92 -6.22
C GLY A 219 -28.74 2.80 -7.59
N VAL A 220 -30.07 2.82 -7.57
CA VAL A 220 -30.91 2.79 -8.78
C VAL A 220 -31.80 4.03 -8.80
N ASP A 221 -31.78 4.76 -9.90
CA ASP A 221 -32.70 5.87 -10.14
C ASP A 221 -34.10 5.33 -10.44
N LEU A 222 -34.96 5.34 -9.43
CA LEU A 222 -36.31 4.81 -9.56
C LEU A 222 -37.22 5.72 -10.38
N GLY A 223 -38.15 5.10 -11.08
CA GLY A 223 -39.13 5.77 -11.92
C GLY A 223 -40.35 4.89 -12.15
N VAL A 224 -40.95 5.03 -13.32
CA VAL A 224 -42.20 4.33 -13.64
C VAL A 224 -41.91 3.16 -14.57
N ILE A 225 -42.38 1.98 -14.18
CA ILE A 225 -42.31 0.77 -14.99
C ILE A 225 -43.69 0.34 -15.45
N GLN A 226 -43.75 -0.40 -16.55
CA GLN A 226 -44.98 -0.97 -17.06
C GLN A 226 -44.95 -2.49 -16.89
N ILE A 227 -45.96 -3.02 -16.21
CA ILE A 227 -46.11 -4.44 -15.95
C ILE A 227 -47.39 -4.92 -16.61
N THR A 228 -47.28 -6.01 -17.35
CA THR A 228 -48.38 -6.66 -18.03
C THR A 228 -48.51 -8.09 -17.52
N LEU A 229 -49.67 -8.43 -16.96
CA LEU A 229 -50.06 -9.80 -16.65
C LEU A 229 -51.02 -10.30 -17.71
N GLU A 230 -50.83 -11.50 -18.22
CA GLU A 230 -51.71 -12.11 -19.21
C GLU A 230 -52.07 -13.55 -18.82
N SER A 231 -53.37 -13.87 -18.80
CA SER A 231 -53.83 -15.24 -18.59
C SER A 231 -55.06 -15.53 -19.45
N GLY A 232 -54.97 -16.56 -20.30
CA GLY A 232 -56.10 -17.04 -21.11
C GLY A 232 -56.73 -15.99 -22.03
N GLY A 233 -55.94 -15.02 -22.52
CA GLY A 233 -56.40 -13.94 -23.40
C GLY A 233 -56.94 -12.69 -22.68
N SER A 234 -56.94 -12.68 -21.34
CA SER A 234 -57.19 -11.46 -20.54
C SER A 234 -55.86 -10.83 -20.15
N GLN A 235 -55.65 -9.57 -20.54
CA GLN A 235 -54.44 -8.80 -20.25
C GLN A 235 -54.74 -7.69 -19.25
N GLN A 236 -53.96 -7.62 -18.16
CA GLN A 236 -54.00 -6.57 -17.16
C GLN A 236 -52.66 -5.83 -17.18
N THR A 237 -52.69 -4.56 -17.61
CA THR A 237 -51.50 -3.71 -17.68
C THR A 237 -51.60 -2.63 -16.63
N ALA A 238 -50.56 -2.48 -15.82
CA ALA A 238 -50.45 -1.41 -14.82
C ALA A 238 -49.13 -0.66 -15.01
N SER A 239 -49.19 0.65 -14.82
CA SER A 239 -48.02 1.51 -14.72
C SER A 239 -47.76 1.74 -13.23
N VAL A 240 -46.59 1.32 -12.75
CA VAL A 240 -46.24 1.34 -11.32
C VAL A 240 -45.14 2.36 -11.11
N ASP A 241 -45.40 3.33 -10.23
CA ASP A 241 -44.45 4.37 -9.86
C ASP A 241 -43.62 3.96 -8.64
N LEU A 242 -42.31 3.80 -8.86
CA LEU A 242 -41.32 3.43 -7.85
C LEU A 242 -40.53 4.63 -7.33
N SER A 243 -40.70 5.85 -7.85
CA SER A 243 -39.80 7.01 -7.63
C SER A 243 -39.67 7.53 -6.18
N GLY A 244 -40.30 6.86 -5.20
CA GLY A 244 -40.19 7.19 -3.77
C GLY A 244 -40.10 5.95 -2.89
N ALA A 245 -39.69 4.80 -3.43
CA ALA A 245 -39.32 3.65 -2.62
C ALA A 245 -37.90 3.85 -2.06
N GLU A 246 -37.72 3.62 -0.77
CA GLU A 246 -36.41 3.73 -0.11
C GLU A 246 -35.74 2.36 0.02
N THR A 247 -36.53 1.29 0.11
CA THR A 247 -36.09 -0.09 0.31
C THR A 247 -36.66 -1.06 -0.72
N ILE A 248 -36.06 -2.25 -0.82
CA ILE A 248 -36.61 -3.36 -1.59
C ILE A 248 -38.02 -3.75 -1.12
N GLY A 249 -38.29 -3.65 0.18
CA GLY A 249 -39.62 -3.87 0.77
C GLY A 249 -40.67 -2.88 0.26
N ASP A 250 -40.29 -1.62 0.01
CA ASP A 250 -41.19 -0.62 -0.58
C ASP A 250 -41.51 -0.95 -2.04
N ILE A 251 -40.50 -1.38 -2.82
CA ILE A 251 -40.70 -1.84 -4.20
C ILE A 251 -41.68 -3.02 -4.23
N LYS A 252 -41.44 -4.04 -3.39
CA LYS A 252 -42.35 -5.17 -3.21
C LYS A 252 -43.78 -4.69 -2.93
N THR A 253 -43.95 -3.83 -1.94
CA THR A 253 -45.28 -3.35 -1.53
C THR A 253 -45.99 -2.61 -2.66
N ARG A 254 -45.29 -1.74 -3.40
CA ARG A 254 -45.86 -0.97 -4.52
C ARG A 254 -46.23 -1.86 -5.70
N LEU A 255 -45.38 -2.82 -6.04
CA LEU A 255 -45.63 -3.78 -7.11
C LEU A 255 -46.85 -4.66 -6.80
N GLU A 256 -46.96 -5.18 -5.58
CA GLU A 256 -48.10 -6.01 -5.17
C GLU A 256 -49.39 -5.19 -5.07
N ALA A 257 -49.32 -3.97 -4.53
CA ALA A 257 -50.47 -3.08 -4.42
C ALA A 257 -51.07 -2.70 -5.78
N ALA A 258 -50.25 -2.56 -6.83
CA ALA A 258 -50.71 -2.25 -8.18
C ALA A 258 -51.62 -3.33 -8.79
N PHE A 259 -51.51 -4.58 -8.32
CA PHE A 259 -52.29 -5.72 -8.82
C PHE A 259 -53.26 -6.29 -7.78
N ALA A 260 -53.30 -5.75 -6.55
CA ALA A 260 -54.10 -6.27 -5.45
C ALA A 260 -55.63 -6.24 -5.70
N SER A 261 -56.13 -5.26 -6.47
CA SER A 261 -57.54 -5.12 -6.80
C SER A 261 -57.95 -5.78 -8.12
N GLY A 262 -57.01 -6.44 -8.81
CA GLY A 262 -57.23 -7.04 -10.12
C GLY A 262 -57.59 -8.53 -10.07
N PRO A 263 -58.09 -9.10 -11.18
CA PRO A 263 -58.31 -10.54 -11.32
C PRO A 263 -57.00 -11.37 -11.30
N LEU A 264 -55.88 -10.76 -11.71
CA LEU A 264 -54.54 -11.35 -11.60
C LEU A 264 -53.74 -10.58 -10.55
N THR A 265 -53.16 -11.31 -9.59
CA THR A 265 -52.31 -10.74 -8.55
C THR A 265 -50.85 -11.05 -8.85
N LEU A 266 -49.97 -10.23 -8.29
CA LEU A 266 -48.52 -10.38 -8.39
C LEU A 266 -47.96 -10.64 -7.00
N ALA A 267 -47.12 -11.66 -6.87
CA ALA A 267 -46.29 -11.88 -5.69
C ALA A 267 -44.84 -11.50 -6.02
N VAL A 268 -44.23 -10.70 -5.16
CA VAL A 268 -42.83 -10.28 -5.30
C VAL A 268 -42.06 -10.74 -4.08
N ASP A 269 -41.05 -11.57 -4.27
CA ASP A 269 -40.17 -12.07 -3.22
C ASP A 269 -38.70 -11.85 -3.62
N ILE A 270 -37.78 -12.02 -2.68
CA ILE A 270 -36.37 -12.24 -3.02
C ILE A 270 -36.22 -13.67 -3.52
N ASP A 271 -35.42 -13.90 -4.55
CA ASP A 271 -35.21 -15.25 -5.08
C ASP A 271 -34.63 -16.17 -3.99
N PRO A 272 -35.33 -17.25 -3.55
CA PRO A 272 -34.84 -18.11 -2.49
C PRO A 272 -33.63 -18.97 -2.90
N ALA A 273 -33.35 -19.10 -4.20
CA ALA A 273 -32.22 -19.90 -4.69
C ALA A 273 -30.91 -19.11 -4.67
N THR A 274 -30.94 -17.89 -5.22
CA THR A 274 -29.74 -17.06 -5.35
C THR A 274 -29.64 -15.95 -4.31
N ARG A 275 -30.75 -15.54 -3.68
CA ARG A 275 -30.83 -14.37 -2.77
C ARG A 275 -30.24 -13.05 -3.32
N ASN A 276 -30.07 -12.95 -4.64
CA ASN A 276 -29.36 -11.82 -5.25
C ASN A 276 -30.29 -10.90 -6.06
N GLY A 277 -31.50 -11.38 -6.37
CA GLY A 277 -32.45 -10.66 -7.22
C GLY A 277 -33.90 -10.77 -6.78
N LEU A 278 -34.74 -9.95 -7.40
CA LEU A 278 -36.19 -9.95 -7.21
C LEU A 278 -36.85 -11.06 -8.03
N ARG A 279 -37.79 -11.77 -7.43
CA ARG A 279 -38.59 -12.80 -8.07
C ARG A 279 -40.05 -12.38 -8.14
N LEU A 280 -40.55 -12.21 -9.36
CA LEU A 280 -41.93 -11.80 -9.64
C LEU A 280 -42.72 -13.01 -10.15
N THR A 281 -43.80 -13.35 -9.44
CA THR A 281 -44.64 -14.51 -9.74
C THR A 281 -46.10 -14.07 -9.87
N PRO A 282 -46.70 -14.10 -11.07
CA PRO A 282 -48.13 -13.85 -11.24
C PRO A 282 -48.97 -15.00 -10.69
N SER A 283 -50.21 -14.72 -10.26
CA SER A 283 -51.13 -15.75 -9.76
C SER A 283 -51.54 -16.78 -10.80
N ALA A 284 -51.56 -16.37 -12.08
CA ALA A 284 -51.78 -17.24 -13.23
C ALA A 284 -51.23 -16.58 -14.51
N GLY A 285 -50.83 -17.39 -15.48
CA GLY A 285 -50.44 -16.93 -16.81
C GLY A 285 -48.98 -16.46 -16.90
N THR A 286 -48.73 -15.44 -17.72
CA THR A 286 -47.41 -14.83 -17.94
C THR A 286 -47.35 -13.40 -17.42
N ILE A 287 -46.14 -12.98 -17.06
CA ILE A 287 -45.77 -11.62 -16.71
C ILE A 287 -44.77 -11.09 -17.74
N THR A 288 -44.93 -9.82 -18.11
CA THR A 288 -43.97 -9.04 -18.89
C THR A 288 -43.70 -7.75 -18.14
N VAL A 289 -42.43 -7.37 -18.00
CA VAL A 289 -42.01 -6.11 -17.38
C VAL A 289 -41.18 -5.36 -18.39
N SER A 290 -41.56 -4.11 -18.65
CA SER A 290 -40.89 -3.24 -19.61
C SER A 290 -40.79 -1.82 -19.09
N ASP A 291 -39.71 -1.15 -19.46
CA ASP A 291 -39.56 0.28 -19.23
C ASP A 291 -40.44 1.13 -20.14
N LEU A 292 -40.86 2.29 -19.61
CA LEU A 292 -41.47 3.35 -20.41
C LEU A 292 -40.40 4.09 -21.23
N PRO A 293 -40.76 4.78 -22.33
CA PRO A 293 -39.80 5.53 -23.14
C PRO A 293 -39.04 6.57 -22.29
N GLY A 294 -37.73 6.37 -22.12
CA GLY A 294 -36.86 7.23 -21.31
C GLY A 294 -36.63 6.76 -19.87
N SER A 295 -37.13 5.59 -19.49
CA SER A 295 -36.83 4.89 -18.23
C SER A 295 -35.88 3.71 -18.48
N THR A 296 -35.03 3.40 -17.51
CA THR A 296 -34.19 2.18 -17.46
C THR A 296 -34.43 1.37 -16.19
N VAL A 297 -35.45 1.73 -15.40
CA VAL A 297 -35.73 1.18 -14.07
C VAL A 297 -35.95 -0.33 -14.07
N ALA A 298 -36.61 -0.89 -15.08
CA ALA A 298 -36.81 -2.33 -15.13
C ALA A 298 -35.51 -3.08 -15.47
N ASP A 299 -34.68 -2.51 -16.34
CA ASP A 299 -33.33 -3.01 -16.63
C ASP A 299 -32.41 -2.87 -15.40
N ASP A 300 -32.44 -1.73 -14.71
CA ASP A 300 -31.64 -1.42 -13.52
C ASP A 300 -32.08 -2.21 -12.29
N LEU A 301 -33.34 -2.64 -12.21
CA LEU A 301 -33.78 -3.62 -11.20
C LEU A 301 -33.58 -5.07 -11.67
N ALA A 302 -32.96 -5.26 -12.83
CA ALA A 302 -32.71 -6.55 -13.48
C ALA A 302 -33.97 -7.42 -13.64
N ILE A 303 -35.15 -6.80 -13.73
CA ILE A 303 -36.46 -7.48 -13.86
C ILE A 303 -37.10 -7.31 -15.24
N ALA A 304 -36.50 -6.53 -16.13
CA ALA A 304 -36.95 -6.41 -17.51
C ALA A 304 -36.94 -7.77 -18.21
N SER A 305 -38.08 -8.15 -18.77
CA SER A 305 -38.23 -9.47 -19.38
C SER A 305 -39.39 -9.53 -20.35
N GLY A 306 -39.27 -10.42 -21.33
CA GLY A 306 -40.39 -10.83 -22.17
C GLY A 306 -41.43 -11.68 -21.41
N PRO A 307 -42.46 -12.18 -22.09
CA PRO A 307 -43.52 -12.97 -21.46
C PRO A 307 -42.97 -14.25 -20.83
N SER A 308 -43.03 -14.34 -19.50
CA SER A 308 -42.57 -15.51 -18.73
C SER A 308 -43.57 -15.89 -17.64
N ALA A 309 -43.63 -17.16 -17.26
CA ALA A 309 -44.46 -17.60 -16.13
C ALA A 309 -43.93 -17.09 -14.77
N GLN A 310 -42.64 -16.76 -14.70
CA GLN A 310 -41.97 -16.18 -13.54
C GLN A 310 -40.76 -15.39 -14.02
N ILE A 311 -40.51 -14.24 -13.41
CA ILE A 311 -39.30 -13.46 -13.65
C ILE A 311 -38.40 -13.62 -12.43
N VAL A 312 -37.17 -14.06 -12.65
CA VAL A 312 -36.11 -14.05 -11.64
C VAL A 312 -35.11 -13.02 -12.10
N GLY A 313 -34.98 -11.94 -11.33
CA GLY A 313 -34.09 -10.85 -11.64
C GLY A 313 -32.63 -11.23 -11.42
N GLY A 314 -31.75 -10.48 -12.08
CA GLY A 314 -30.30 -10.59 -11.91
C GLY A 314 -29.83 -10.13 -10.53
N ASP A 315 -28.51 -10.28 -10.30
CA ASP A 315 -27.86 -9.81 -9.08
C ASP A 315 -27.90 -8.28 -8.99
N LEU A 316 -28.42 -7.77 -7.88
CA LEU A 316 -28.50 -6.34 -7.58
C LEU A 316 -27.29 -5.82 -6.77
N ASP A 317 -26.35 -6.71 -6.44
CA ASP A 317 -25.06 -6.43 -5.78
C ASP A 317 -25.16 -5.40 -4.65
N PRO A 318 -25.89 -5.73 -3.56
CA PRO A 318 -26.09 -4.78 -2.49
C PRO A 318 -24.77 -4.49 -1.76
N ARG A 319 -24.62 -3.25 -1.29
CA ARG A 319 -23.43 -2.80 -0.61
C ARG A 319 -23.28 -3.49 0.75
N LEU A 320 -22.07 -3.93 1.05
CA LEU A 320 -21.63 -4.36 2.36
C LEU A 320 -21.68 -3.19 3.35
N THR A 321 -22.38 -3.40 4.46
CA THR A 321 -22.44 -2.45 5.58
C THR A 321 -21.87 -3.09 6.84
N LEU A 322 -21.57 -2.27 7.85
CA LEU A 322 -21.14 -2.78 9.16
C LEU A 322 -22.22 -3.64 9.83
N GLN A 323 -23.49 -3.41 9.50
CA GLN A 323 -24.65 -4.13 10.03
C GLN A 323 -25.00 -5.38 9.23
N THR A 324 -24.36 -5.61 8.08
CA THR A 324 -24.62 -6.81 7.27
C THR A 324 -24.29 -8.05 8.10
N GLU A 325 -25.24 -8.98 8.16
CA GLU A 325 -25.06 -10.23 8.90
C GLU A 325 -24.08 -11.16 8.19
N LEU A 326 -23.24 -11.84 8.96
CA LEU A 326 -22.29 -12.83 8.46
C LEU A 326 -22.97 -14.02 7.78
N ALA A 327 -24.21 -14.32 8.17
CA ALA A 327 -25.04 -15.36 7.56
C ALA A 327 -25.56 -14.97 6.17
N ASP A 328 -25.63 -13.68 5.88
CA ASP A 328 -26.12 -13.15 4.60
C ASP A 328 -25.01 -13.01 3.55
N LEU A 329 -23.75 -13.20 3.94
CA LEU A 329 -22.63 -13.20 2.99
C LEU A 329 -22.72 -14.37 2.01
N ARG A 330 -22.13 -14.18 0.82
CA ARG A 330 -22.07 -15.15 -0.26
C ARG A 330 -23.46 -15.66 -0.65
N ALA A 331 -24.35 -14.77 -1.06
CA ALA A 331 -25.74 -15.08 -1.39
C ALA A 331 -26.49 -15.78 -0.23
N GLY A 332 -26.10 -15.46 1.00
CA GLY A 332 -26.64 -16.05 2.21
C GLY A 332 -26.21 -17.48 2.52
N SER A 333 -25.16 -17.99 1.86
CA SER A 333 -24.50 -19.22 2.30
C SER A 333 -23.69 -19.03 3.60
N GLY A 334 -23.43 -17.77 3.96
CA GLY A 334 -22.68 -17.36 5.13
C GLY A 334 -21.17 -17.63 5.02
N ILE A 335 -20.48 -17.49 6.15
CA ILE A 335 -19.08 -17.88 6.28
C ILE A 335 -18.91 -18.97 7.34
N ASP A 336 -17.84 -19.76 7.22
CA ASP A 336 -17.47 -20.73 8.25
C ASP A 336 -16.98 -19.99 9.49
N GLN A 337 -17.77 -20.03 10.56
CA GLN A 337 -17.44 -19.44 11.86
C GLN A 337 -16.74 -20.43 12.81
N THR A 338 -16.63 -21.71 12.42
CA THR A 338 -16.07 -22.77 13.27
C THR A 338 -14.57 -22.99 13.06
N GLY A 339 -14.08 -22.76 11.84
CA GLY A 339 -12.66 -22.90 11.50
C GLY A 339 -11.76 -21.77 12.01
N GLY A 340 -12.33 -20.64 12.41
CA GLY A 340 -11.59 -19.42 12.72
C GLY A 340 -10.98 -18.77 11.47
N LEU A 341 -10.55 -17.52 11.58
CA LEU A 341 -9.84 -16.81 10.51
C LEU A 341 -8.35 -16.73 10.88
N GLN A 342 -7.47 -17.35 10.10
CA GLN A 342 -6.03 -17.16 10.29
C GLN A 342 -5.52 -15.92 9.56
N ILE A 343 -4.89 -15.02 10.30
CA ILE A 343 -4.22 -13.84 9.79
C ILE A 343 -2.72 -14.08 9.89
N VAL A 344 -2.02 -13.94 8.78
CA VAL A 344 -0.56 -14.04 8.71
C VAL A 344 -0.02 -12.65 8.39
N ASN A 345 0.63 -12.04 9.38
CA ASN A 345 1.29 -10.74 9.24
C ASN A 345 2.81 -10.91 9.46
N GLY A 346 3.57 -10.96 8.36
CA GLY A 346 4.99 -11.31 8.39
C GLY A 346 5.21 -12.71 8.97
N ASP A 347 5.98 -12.80 10.06
CA ASP A 347 6.27 -14.05 10.78
C ASP A 347 5.22 -14.41 11.85
N ARG A 348 4.21 -13.56 12.05
CA ARG A 348 3.17 -13.76 13.07
C ARG A 348 1.93 -14.35 12.42
N THR A 349 1.54 -15.54 12.88
CA THR A 349 0.24 -16.14 12.55
C THR A 349 -0.65 -16.06 13.77
N VAL A 350 -1.79 -15.39 13.62
CA VAL A 350 -2.83 -15.28 14.66
C VAL A 350 -4.11 -15.90 14.14
N THR A 351 -4.71 -16.77 14.93
CA THR A 351 -6.06 -17.28 14.66
C THR A 351 -7.06 -16.37 15.36
N VAL A 352 -7.92 -15.73 14.58
CA VAL A 352 -9.05 -14.94 15.05
C VAL A 352 -10.23 -15.88 15.30
N ASP A 353 -10.76 -15.82 16.51
CA ASP A 353 -12.02 -16.46 16.85
C ASP A 353 -13.18 -15.60 16.35
N VAL A 354 -13.97 -16.16 15.43
CA VAL A 354 -15.14 -15.51 14.82
C VAL A 354 -16.45 -16.21 15.22
N SER A 355 -16.41 -17.14 16.19
CA SER A 355 -17.56 -17.95 16.60
C SER A 355 -18.70 -17.15 17.24
N SER A 356 -18.40 -15.96 17.77
CA SER A 356 -19.39 -15.05 18.38
C SER A 356 -19.80 -13.89 17.47
N ALA A 357 -19.23 -13.79 16.27
CA ALA A 357 -19.49 -12.68 15.37
C ALA A 357 -20.83 -12.89 14.63
N GLN A 358 -21.71 -11.88 14.66
CA GLN A 358 -22.99 -11.90 13.96
C GLN A 358 -23.01 -10.95 12.76
N THR A 359 -22.30 -9.83 12.87
CA THR A 359 -22.21 -8.79 11.83
C THR A 359 -20.79 -8.59 11.31
N ILE A 360 -20.66 -7.90 10.19
CA ILE A 360 -19.36 -7.41 9.68
C ILE A 360 -18.63 -6.57 10.73
N GLU A 361 -19.34 -5.77 11.52
CA GLU A 361 -18.74 -5.00 12.61
C GLU A 361 -18.08 -5.91 13.66
N ASP A 362 -18.76 -6.98 14.07
CA ASP A 362 -18.22 -7.95 15.03
C ASP A 362 -16.97 -8.65 14.47
N LEU A 363 -17.00 -9.02 13.19
CA LEU A 363 -15.85 -9.62 12.50
C LEU A 363 -14.65 -8.66 12.51
N LEU A 364 -14.85 -7.40 12.11
CA LEU A 364 -13.80 -6.39 12.10
C LEU A 364 -13.24 -6.13 13.49
N ASN A 365 -14.10 -6.11 14.51
CA ASN A 365 -13.69 -5.94 15.91
C ASN A 365 -12.89 -7.15 16.41
N ALA A 366 -13.28 -8.38 16.05
CA ALA A 366 -12.53 -9.59 16.35
C ALA A 366 -11.13 -9.55 15.71
N MET A 367 -11.03 -9.14 14.44
CA MET A 367 -9.76 -8.99 13.74
C MET A 367 -8.83 -7.96 14.39
N ARG A 368 -9.35 -6.76 14.75
CA ARG A 368 -8.56 -5.71 15.44
C ARG A 368 -8.13 -6.14 16.84
N THR A 369 -8.94 -6.95 17.51
CA THR A 369 -8.61 -7.48 18.85
C THR A 369 -7.51 -8.53 18.78
N ALA A 370 -7.51 -9.35 17.73
CA ALA A 370 -6.52 -10.38 17.52
C ALA A 370 -5.15 -9.83 17.10
N ASP A 371 -5.12 -8.78 16.27
CA ASP A 371 -3.89 -8.07 15.90
C ASP A 371 -4.11 -6.54 15.90
N PRO A 372 -3.59 -5.80 16.91
CA PRO A 372 -3.71 -4.34 16.99
C PRO A 372 -3.00 -3.59 15.86
N ASP A 373 -2.02 -4.23 15.22
CA ASP A 373 -1.25 -3.66 14.11
C ASP A 373 -1.99 -3.80 12.77
N LEU A 374 -3.16 -4.45 12.76
CA LEU A 374 -4.00 -4.62 11.59
C LEU A 374 -4.98 -3.44 11.41
N SER A 375 -4.97 -2.84 10.23
CA SER A 375 -5.99 -1.91 9.76
C SER A 375 -7.02 -2.65 8.93
N VAL A 376 -8.25 -2.77 9.43
CA VAL A 376 -9.36 -3.46 8.76
C VAL A 376 -10.55 -2.55 8.56
N GLY A 377 -11.23 -2.71 7.43
CA GLY A 377 -12.42 -1.95 7.07
C GLY A 377 -13.19 -2.57 5.91
N ILE A 378 -14.26 -1.91 5.48
CA ILE A 378 -14.94 -2.23 4.22
C ILE A 378 -14.16 -1.52 3.09
N ASN A 379 -13.95 -2.19 1.97
CA ASN A 379 -13.24 -1.63 0.83
C ASN A 379 -14.01 -0.44 0.22
N ALA A 380 -13.32 0.38 -0.58
CA ALA A 380 -13.95 1.55 -1.22
C ALA A 380 -15.09 1.19 -2.18
N ALA A 381 -15.04 0.00 -2.79
CA ALA A 381 -16.09 -0.53 -3.66
C ALA A 381 -17.35 -0.97 -2.89
N GLY A 382 -17.28 -1.06 -1.56
CA GLY A 382 -18.41 -1.44 -0.73
C GLY A 382 -18.85 -2.89 -0.90
N ASN A 383 -18.07 -3.75 -1.54
CA ASN A 383 -18.43 -5.15 -1.82
C ASN A 383 -17.55 -6.16 -1.05
N GLY A 384 -16.50 -5.71 -0.38
CA GLY A 384 -15.57 -6.59 0.31
C GLY A 384 -14.88 -5.94 1.50
N LEU A 385 -14.00 -6.69 2.16
CA LEU A 385 -13.20 -6.20 3.27
C LEU A 385 -11.80 -5.78 2.78
N SER A 386 -11.31 -4.67 3.31
CA SER A 386 -9.91 -4.27 3.25
C SER A 386 -9.21 -4.67 4.54
N VAL A 387 -8.03 -5.28 4.40
CA VAL A 387 -7.18 -5.72 5.50
C VAL A 387 -5.73 -5.36 5.20
N SER A 388 -5.18 -4.36 5.86
CA SER A 388 -3.78 -3.95 5.70
C SER A 388 -3.03 -4.04 7.03
N SER A 389 -1.74 -4.34 7.00
CA SER A 389 -0.87 -4.10 8.16
C SER A 389 -0.55 -2.62 8.23
N ARG A 390 -0.54 -2.07 9.45
CA ARG A 390 0.02 -0.74 9.73
C ARG A 390 1.53 -0.72 9.61
#